data_AF-A0AA88RBD8-F1
#
_entry.id   AF-A0AA88RBD8-F1
#
_cell.length_a   1.000
_cell.length_b   1.000
_cell.length_c   1.000
_cell.angle_alpha   90.00
_cell.angle_beta   90.00
_cell.angle_gamma   90.00
#
_symmetry.space_group_name_H-M   'P 1'
#
loop_
_entity.id
_entity.type
_entity.pdbx_description
1 polymer ?
#
loop_
_entity_poly.entity_id
_entity_poly.type
_entity_poly.pdbx_seq_one_letter_code
_entity_poly.pdbx_strand_id
1 'polypeptide(L)'
;MEAIMTLVIEESDMMTVELLNALLSSVKKDNQNIEPLSWKLGLKVLENCATILRFYLPKVVKMFSLELDDYAEVVAKICQNENPEEL
;
A
#
# COMPACT_ATOMS: atom_id res chain seq x y z
N MET A 1 -15.23 -1.34 -7.33
CA MET A 1 -13.94 -2.04 -7.16
C MET A 1 -13.33 -1.78 -5.80
N GLU A 2 -13.21 -0.52 -5.37
CA GLU A 2 -12.67 -0.10 -4.06
C GLU A 2 -13.14 -0.94 -2.86
N ALA A 3 -14.46 -1.04 -2.65
CA ALA A 3 -15.03 -1.81 -1.55
C ALA A 3 -14.65 -3.30 -1.59
N ILE A 4 -14.62 -3.91 -2.79
CA ILE A 4 -14.26 -5.32 -2.96
C ILE A 4 -12.77 -5.53 -2.61
N MET A 5 -11.89 -4.66 -3.10
CA MET A 5 -10.45 -4.76 -2.79
C MET A 5 -10.17 -4.54 -1.30
N THR A 6 -10.91 -3.62 -0.68
CA THR A 6 -10.82 -3.35 0.76
C THR A 6 -11.21 -4.58 1.56
N LEU A 7 -12.40 -5.15 1.31
CA LEU A 7 -12.88 -6.37 1.98
C LEU A 7 -11.91 -7.54 1.80
N VAL A 8 -11.38 -7.73 0.58
CA VAL A 8 -10.39 -8.80 0.33
C VAL A 8 -9.14 -8.63 1.19
N ILE A 9 -8.62 -7.41 1.34
CA ILE A 9 -7.44 -7.17 2.18
C ILE A 9 -7.78 -7.32 3.67
N GLU A 10 -8.96 -6.87 4.09
CA GLU A 10 -9.40 -6.93 5.48
C GLU A 10 -9.68 -8.35 5.99
N GLU A 11 -10.23 -9.20 5.13
CA GLU A 11 -10.60 -10.57 5.47
C GLU A 11 -9.48 -11.58 5.18
N SER A 12 -8.34 -11.15 4.63
CA SER A 12 -7.22 -12.03 4.30
C SER A 12 -6.25 -12.22 5.47
N ASP A 13 -6.05 -13.46 5.89
CA ASP A 13 -5.04 -13.83 6.90
C ASP A 13 -3.60 -13.60 6.42
N MET A 14 -3.36 -13.68 5.10
CA MET A 14 -2.04 -13.53 4.50
C MET A 14 -2.10 -12.69 3.22
N MET A 15 -1.12 -11.81 3.05
CA MET A 15 -0.95 -11.04 1.82
C MET A 15 0.24 -11.52 1.00
N THR A 16 0.05 -11.56 -0.31
CA THR A 16 1.11 -11.89 -1.26
C THR A 16 1.96 -10.67 -1.59
N VAL A 17 3.23 -10.91 -1.92
CA VAL A 17 4.14 -9.84 -2.35
C VAL A 17 3.67 -9.23 -3.66
N GLU A 18 3.08 -10.02 -4.54
CA GLU A 18 2.51 -9.57 -5.82
C GLU A 18 1.37 -8.57 -5.61
N LEU A 19 0.46 -8.83 -4.66
CA LEU A 19 -0.63 -7.90 -4.34
C LEU A 19 -0.08 -6.58 -3.78
N LEU A 20 0.87 -6.66 -2.85
CA LEU A 20 1.52 -5.48 -2.26
C LEU A 20 2.24 -4.65 -3.33
N ASN A 21 2.97 -5.31 -4.24
CA ASN A 21 3.63 -4.64 -5.37
C ASN A 21 2.64 -4.02 -6.34
N ALA A 22 1.49 -4.65 -6.59
CA ALA A 22 0.44 -4.09 -7.44
C ALA A 22 -0.18 -2.82 -6.81
N LEU A 23 -0.44 -2.84 -5.49
CA LEU A 23 -0.92 -1.67 -4.76
C LEU A 23 0.09 -0.53 -4.79
N LEU A 24 1.36 -0.80 -4.49
CA LEU A 24 2.45 0.19 -4.57
C LEU A 24 2.58 0.76 -5.98
N SER A 25 2.62 -0.11 -7.00
CA SER A 25 2.76 0.32 -8.40
C SER A 25 1.60 1.23 -8.82
N SER A 26 0.37 0.94 -8.38
CA SER A 26 -0.78 1.77 -8.72
C SER A 26 -0.65 3.22 -8.24
N VAL A 27 0.06 3.46 -7.13
CA VAL A 27 0.20 4.80 -6.51
C VAL A 27 1.57 5.45 -6.73
N LYS A 28 2.40 4.93 -7.64
CA LYS A 28 3.60 5.66 -8.09
C LYS A 28 3.21 7.04 -8.63
N LYS A 29 3.98 8.07 -8.31
CA LYS A 29 3.69 9.46 -8.71
C LYS A 29 3.61 9.62 -10.22
N ASP A 30 4.42 8.88 -10.98
CA ASP A 30 4.38 8.87 -12.45
C ASP A 30 3.01 8.42 -13.00
N ASN A 31 2.33 7.52 -12.28
CA ASN A 31 1.02 6.99 -12.68
C ASN A 31 -0.14 7.95 -12.40
N GLN A 32 0.08 9.02 -11.61
CA GLN A 32 -0.98 9.98 -11.28
C GLN A 32 -1.60 10.63 -12.52
N ASN A 33 -0.78 10.89 -13.54
CA ASN A 33 -1.23 11.53 -14.79
C ASN A 33 -1.44 10.52 -15.94
N ILE A 34 -0.76 9.36 -15.91
CA ILE A 34 -0.86 8.33 -16.96
C ILE A 34 -2.10 7.46 -16.74
N GLU A 35 -2.35 7.03 -15.50
CA GLU A 35 -3.45 6.14 -15.12
C GLU A 35 -4.24 6.69 -13.91
N PRO A 36 -4.87 7.87 -14.03
CA PRO A 36 -5.44 8.60 -12.89
C PRO A 36 -6.54 7.81 -12.15
N LEU A 37 -7.29 6.97 -12.86
CA LEU A 37 -8.34 6.13 -12.27
C LEU A 37 -7.75 5.01 -11.41
N SER A 38 -6.73 4.30 -11.93
CA SER A 38 -6.01 3.26 -11.20
C SER A 38 -5.30 3.85 -9.98
N TRP A 39 -4.66 5.00 -10.17
CA TRP A 39 -3.96 5.72 -9.10
C TRP A 39 -4.91 6.12 -7.98
N LYS A 40 -6.07 6.72 -8.31
CA LYS A 40 -7.08 7.11 -7.31
C LYS A 40 -7.68 5.91 -6.60
N LEU A 41 -7.91 4.81 -7.31
CA LEU A 41 -8.42 3.57 -6.70
C LEU A 41 -7.39 2.99 -5.72
N GLY A 42 -6.13 2.88 -6.14
CA GLY A 42 -5.03 2.39 -5.31
C GLY A 42 -4.84 3.23 -4.05
N LEU A 43 -4.86 4.57 -4.20
CA LEU A 43 -4.76 5.50 -3.09
C LEU A 43 -5.82 5.21 -2.02
N LYS A 44 -7.10 5.12 -2.43
CA LYS A 44 -8.19 4.87 -1.50
C LYS A 44 -8.12 3.49 -0.84
N VAL A 45 -7.71 2.46 -1.58
CA VAL A 45 -7.54 1.12 -1.01
C VAL A 45 -6.44 1.12 0.05
N LEU A 46 -5.32 1.81 -0.20
CA LEU A 46 -4.25 1.98 0.79
C LEU A 46 -4.74 2.73 2.04
N GLU A 47 -5.50 3.81 1.85
CA GLU A 47 -6.07 4.60 2.96
C GLU A 47 -7.04 3.76 3.80
N ASN A 48 -7.98 3.04 3.16
CA ASN A 48 -8.95 2.21 3.85
C ASN A 48 -8.29 1.06 4.62
N CYS A 49 -7.25 0.44 4.04
CA CYS A 49 -6.61 -0.75 4.60
C CYS A 49 -5.36 -0.43 5.45
N ALA A 50 -5.08 0.84 5.77
CA ALA A 50 -3.83 1.28 6.39
C ALA A 50 -3.47 0.52 7.68
N THR A 51 -4.48 0.18 8.49
CA THR A 51 -4.33 -0.53 9.77
C THR A 51 -3.77 -1.94 9.62
N ILE A 52 -4.04 -2.59 8.48
CA ILE A 52 -3.56 -3.92 8.13
C ILE A 52 -2.26 -3.79 7.35
N LEU A 53 -2.23 -2.91 6.35
CA LEU A 53 -1.10 -2.74 5.45
C LEU A 53 0.19 -2.29 6.16
N ARG A 54 0.09 -1.61 7.31
CA ARG A 54 1.26 -1.22 8.13
C ARG A 54 2.14 -2.38 8.56
N PHE A 55 1.59 -3.60 8.67
CA PHE A 55 2.35 -4.79 9.05
C PHE A 55 3.15 -5.42 7.89
N TYR A 56 2.83 -5.04 6.65
CA TYR A 56 3.33 -5.71 5.44
C TYR A 56 4.13 -4.78 4.53
N LEU A 57 3.69 -3.53 4.33
CA LEU A 57 4.35 -2.59 3.42
C LEU A 57 5.80 -2.26 3.79
N PRO A 58 6.17 -2.04 5.07
CA PRO A 58 7.58 -1.80 5.44
C PRO A 58 8.50 -2.94 5.01
N LYS A 59 8.04 -4.19 5.11
CA LYS A 59 8.81 -5.39 4.75
C LYS A 59 9.10 -5.40 3.25
N VAL A 60 8.10 -5.10 2.42
CA VAL A 60 8.23 -5.05 0.96
C VAL A 60 9.12 -3.89 0.51
N VAL A 61 8.92 -2.70 1.08
CA VAL A 61 9.75 -1.52 0.81
C VAL A 61 11.22 -1.81 1.11
N LYS A 62 11.51 -2.40 2.27
CA LYS A 62 12.87 -2.79 2.65
C LYS A 62 13.44 -3.90 1.76
N MET A 63 12.66 -4.94 1.48
CA MET A 63 13.07 -6.08 0.67
C MET A 63 13.50 -5.68 -0.75
N PHE A 64 12.78 -4.74 -1.35
CA PHE A 64 13.07 -4.25 -2.70
C PHE A 64 13.86 -2.94 -2.74
N SER A 65 14.26 -2.39 -1.58
CA SER A 65 14.95 -1.10 -1.48
C SER A 65 14.21 0.01 -2.24
N LEU A 66 12.91 0.13 -2.01
CA LEU A 66 12.06 1.10 -2.69
C LEU A 66 12.21 2.49 -2.04
N GLU A 67 12.31 3.52 -2.88
CA GLU A 67 12.32 4.91 -2.45
C GLU A 67 10.88 5.39 -2.19
N LEU A 68 10.54 5.69 -0.93
CA LEU A 68 9.18 6.10 -0.55
C LEU A 68 8.73 7.38 -1.25
N ASP A 69 9.67 8.25 -1.63
CA ASP A 69 9.40 9.50 -2.33
C ASP A 69 8.88 9.30 -3.77
N ASP A 70 8.98 8.10 -4.33
CA ASP A 70 8.42 7.78 -5.65
C ASP A 70 6.92 7.51 -5.62
N TYR A 71 6.32 7.39 -4.42
CA TYR A 71 4.94 6.96 -4.21
C TYR A 71 4.09 8.06 -3.58
N ALA A 72 2.76 7.91 -3.63
CA ALA A 72 1.84 8.76 -2.91
C ALA A 72 2.16 8.80 -1.39
N GLU A 73 1.95 9.95 -0.75
CA GLU A 73 2.30 10.20 0.66
C GLU A 73 1.72 9.17 1.64
N VAL A 74 0.57 8.56 1.29
CA VAL A 74 -0.04 7.49 2.09
C VAL A 74 0.91 6.32 2.34
N VAL A 75 1.79 5.99 1.38
CA VAL A 75 2.73 4.86 1.51
C VAL A 75 3.73 5.15 2.63
N ALA A 76 4.31 6.35 2.66
CA ALA A 76 5.20 6.78 3.72
C ALA A 76 4.49 6.79 5.08
N LYS A 77 3.26 7.32 5.15
CA LYS A 77 2.44 7.33 6.38
C LYS A 77 2.17 5.93 6.92
N ILE A 78 1.82 4.98 6.06
CA ILE A 78 1.59 3.59 6.48
C ILE A 78 2.90 2.95 6.98
N CYS A 79 4.03 3.23 6.33
CA CYS A 79 5.31 2.64 6.71
C CYS A 79 5.92 3.24 7.99
N GLN A 80 5.60 4.49 8.32
CA GLN A 80 6.06 5.17 9.53
C GLN A 80 5.26 4.83 10.79
N ASN A 81 4.06 4.27 10.63
CA ASN A 81 3.24 3.79 11.74
C ASN A 81 3.77 2.45 12.27
N GLU A 82 4.98 2.46 12.83
CA GLU A 82 5.51 1.34 13.61
C GLU A 82 4.58 1.09 14.80
N ASN A 83 4.07 -0.15 14.93
CA ASN A 83 3.45 -0.58 16.18
C ASN A 83 4.60 -0.99 17.13
N PRO A 84 4.79 -0.35 18.29
CA PRO A 84 5.89 -0.66 19.22
C PRO A 84 5.78 -2.01 19.93
N GLU A 85 4.83 -2.88 19.55
CA GLU A 85 4.62 -4.19 20.17
C GLU A 85 5.32 -5.30 19.39
N GLU A 86 6.66 -5.25 19.34
CA GLU A 86 7.55 -6.41 19.09
C GLU A 86 8.97 -6.03 19.56
N LEU A 87 9.11 -5.84 20.89
CA LEU A 87 10.37 -5.90 21.64
C LEU A 87 10.20 -6.86 22.82
#